data_AF-A0A2W6X8M2-F1
#
_entry.id   AF-A0A2W6X8M2-F1
#
_cell.length_a   1.000
_cell.length_b   1.000
_cell.length_c   1.000
_cell.angle_alpha   90.00
_cell.angle_beta   90.00
_cell.angle_gamma   90.00
#
_symmetry.space_group_name_H-M   'P 1'
#
loop_
_entity.id
_entity.type
_entity.pdbx_description
1 polymer ?
#
loop_
_entity_poly.entity_id
_entity_poly.type
_entity_poly.pdbx_seq_one_letter_code
_entity_poly.pdbx_strand_id
1 'polypeptide(L)'
;MKAHPSLPAASSTPALEALTDRQRECLQLAATGLTSSGIGERLGLSPRTVDEHLMTACSVLGVRTRIQAVACLAVAARRADEPRSFLP
;
A
#
# COMPACT_ATOMS: atom_id res chain seq x y z
N MET A 1 -3.16 36.31 -16.04
CA MET A 1 -2.40 35.63 -17.12
C MET A 1 -1.02 35.31 -16.56
N LYS A 2 -0.48 34.10 -16.49
CA LYS A 2 -0.95 32.72 -16.76
C LYS A 2 -0.21 31.82 -15.75
N ALA A 3 -0.87 30.72 -15.40
CA ALA A 3 -0.39 29.66 -14.51
C ALA A 3 1.05 29.23 -14.81
N HIS A 4 1.86 29.08 -13.77
CA HIS A 4 2.89 28.06 -13.77
C HIS A 4 2.22 26.77 -13.28
N PRO A 5 2.10 25.72 -14.11
CA PRO A 5 1.64 24.44 -13.63
C PRO A 5 2.70 23.92 -12.67
N SER A 6 2.38 23.88 -11.38
CA SER A 6 3.15 23.11 -10.42
C SER A 6 3.23 21.69 -10.96
N LEU A 7 4.44 21.22 -11.26
CA LEU A 7 4.68 19.84 -11.67
C LEU A 7 3.93 18.93 -10.68
N PRO A 8 3.05 18.01 -11.12
CA PRO A 8 2.45 17.08 -10.20
C PRO A 8 3.60 16.30 -9.56
N ALA A 9 3.78 16.49 -8.26
CA ALA A 9 4.61 15.65 -7.43
C ALA A 9 4.31 14.18 -7.77
N ALA A 10 5.36 13.37 -7.81
CA ALA A 10 5.35 11.97 -8.19
C ALA A 10 4.03 11.28 -7.85
N SER A 11 3.46 10.62 -8.84
CA SER A 11 2.20 9.90 -8.81
C SER A 11 2.22 8.76 -7.79
N SER A 12 2.14 9.12 -6.52
CA SER A 12 1.64 8.27 -5.47
C SER A 12 0.26 7.82 -5.89
N THR A 13 0.00 6.51 -5.86
CA THR A 13 -1.36 6.06 -6.06
C THR A 13 -2.17 6.64 -4.89
N PRO A 14 -3.13 7.55 -5.12
CA PRO A 14 -3.78 8.29 -4.03
C PRO A 14 -4.46 7.34 -3.03
N ALA A 15 -4.88 6.16 -3.51
CA ALA A 15 -5.45 5.12 -2.68
C ALA A 15 -4.43 4.48 -1.70
N LEU A 16 -3.15 4.40 -2.03
CA LEU A 16 -2.10 3.88 -1.12
C LEU A 16 -1.65 4.94 -0.09
N GLU A 17 -1.70 6.22 -0.45
CA GLU A 17 -1.47 7.31 0.52
C GLU A 17 -2.60 7.39 1.54
N ALA A 18 -3.84 7.10 1.13
CA ALA A 18 -5.00 7.06 2.00
C ALA A 18 -5.00 5.92 3.05
N LEU A 19 -4.11 4.93 2.90
CA LEU A 19 -3.95 3.88 3.91
C LEU A 19 -3.25 4.42 5.16
N THR A 20 -3.67 3.95 6.33
CA THR A 20 -2.92 4.19 7.57
C THR A 20 -1.63 3.38 7.58
N ASP A 21 -0.67 3.78 8.42
CA ASP A 21 0.61 3.06 8.54
C ASP A 21 0.41 1.59 8.93
N ARG A 22 -0.53 1.31 9.85
CA ARG A 22 -0.88 -0.07 10.24
C ARG A 22 -1.49 -0.88 9.10
N GLN A 23 -2.33 -0.26 8.27
CA GLN A 23 -2.89 -0.93 7.10
C GLN A 23 -1.81 -1.27 6.07
N ARG A 24 -0.89 -0.33 5.80
CA ARG A 24 0.25 -0.58 4.91
C ARG A 24 1.16 -1.67 5.45
N GLU A 25 1.50 -1.63 6.72
CA GLU A 25 2.35 -2.63 7.39
C GLU A 25 1.73 -4.03 7.31
N CYS A 26 0.42 -4.16 7.58
CA CYS A 26 -0.30 -5.43 7.41
C CYS A 26 -0.26 -5.93 5.97
N LEU A 27 -0.45 -5.04 4.97
CA LEU A 27 -0.37 -5.41 3.56
C LEU A 27 1.04 -5.80 3.12
N GLN A 28 2.08 -5.13 3.64
CA GLN A 28 3.48 -5.47 3.36
C GLN A 28 3.84 -6.86 3.90
N LEU A 29 3.44 -7.18 5.13
CA LEU A 29 3.64 -8.51 5.70
C LEU A 29 2.75 -9.57 5.02
N ALA A 30 1.57 -9.19 4.55
CA ALA A 30 0.75 -10.07 3.71
C ALA A 30 1.42 -10.36 2.37
N ALA A 31 2.14 -9.39 1.79
CA ALA A 31 2.85 -9.54 0.52
C ALA A 31 4.03 -10.51 0.61
N THR A 32 4.62 -10.69 1.80
CA THR A 32 5.68 -11.68 2.04
C THR A 32 5.13 -13.09 2.32
N GLY A 33 3.80 -13.27 2.26
CA GLY A 33 3.13 -14.57 2.40
C GLY A 33 2.68 -14.92 3.82
N LEU A 34 2.76 -13.99 4.79
CA LEU A 34 2.27 -14.28 6.15
C LEU A 34 0.74 -14.36 6.20
N THR A 35 0.26 -15.28 7.03
CA THR A 35 -1.16 -15.38 7.44
C THR A 35 -1.50 -14.29 8.46
N SER A 36 -2.79 -14.02 8.67
CA SER A 36 -3.22 -13.03 9.67
C SER A 36 -2.72 -13.35 11.09
N SER A 37 -2.56 -14.63 11.42
CA SER A 37 -1.91 -15.05 12.68
C SER A 37 -0.44 -14.67 12.73
N GLY A 38 0.34 -14.99 11.69
CA GLY A 38 1.76 -14.65 11.66
C GLY A 38 2.02 -13.14 11.61
N ILE A 39 1.13 -12.38 10.96
CA ILE A 39 1.16 -10.91 10.99
C ILE A 39 0.85 -10.43 12.41
N GLY A 40 -0.17 -10.99 13.06
CA GLY A 40 -0.55 -10.66 14.44
C GLY A 40 0.59 -10.89 15.42
N GLU A 41 1.27 -12.03 15.33
CA GLU A 41 2.47 -12.35 16.12
C GLU A 41 3.59 -11.32 15.93
N ARG A 42 3.83 -10.85 14.70
CA ARG A 42 4.86 -9.85 14.43
C ARG A 42 4.50 -8.44 14.91
N LEU A 43 3.22 -8.08 14.86
CA LEU A 43 2.74 -6.74 15.20
C LEU A 43 2.23 -6.62 16.65
N GLY A 44 2.18 -7.72 17.40
CA GLY A 44 1.58 -7.77 18.73
C GLY A 44 0.05 -7.58 18.70
N LEU A 45 -0.60 -8.05 17.64
CA LEU A 45 -2.04 -7.91 17.40
C LEU A 45 -2.74 -9.27 17.36
N SER A 46 -4.04 -9.28 17.63
CA SER A 46 -4.84 -10.48 17.40
C SER A 46 -5.01 -10.75 15.89
N PRO A 47 -5.12 -12.01 15.44
CA PRO A 47 -5.39 -12.32 14.03
C PRO A 47 -6.63 -11.61 13.49
N ARG A 48 -7.65 -11.47 14.34
CA ARG A 48 -8.89 -10.74 14.03
C ARG A 48 -8.64 -9.25 13.75
N THR A 49 -7.83 -8.60 14.58
CA THR A 49 -7.48 -7.18 14.40
C THR A 49 -6.71 -6.97 13.10
N VAL A 50 -5.83 -7.91 12.73
CA VAL A 50 -5.16 -7.90 11.43
C VAL A 50 -6.16 -8.02 10.29
N ASP A 51 -7.12 -8.95 10.38
CA ASP A 51 -8.16 -9.10 9.36
C ASP A 51 -8.99 -7.82 9.20
N GLU A 52 -9.33 -7.15 10.31
CA GLU A 52 -10.03 -5.86 10.30
C GLU A 52 -9.20 -4.76 9.61
N HIS A 53 -7.89 -4.69 9.87
CA HIS A 53 -6.99 -3.79 9.15
C HIS A 53 -6.92 -4.12 7.65
N LEU A 54 -6.81 -5.40 7.28
CA LEU A 54 -6.76 -5.84 5.88
C LEU A 54 -8.07 -5.57 5.14
N MET A 55 -9.23 -5.80 5.77
CA MET A 55 -10.55 -5.49 5.20
C MET A 55 -10.74 -3.99 4.99
N THR A 56 -10.33 -3.18 5.97
CA THR A 56 -10.37 -1.72 5.85
C THR A 56 -9.45 -1.24 4.72
N ALA A 57 -8.24 -1.79 4.64
CA ALA A 57 -7.31 -1.49 3.56
C ALA A 57 -7.87 -1.87 2.19
N CYS A 58 -8.52 -3.03 2.07
CA CYS A 58 -9.21 -3.44 0.85
C CYS A 58 -10.30 -2.43 0.45
N SER A 59 -11.08 -1.96 1.43
CA SER A 59 -12.13 -0.97 1.21
C SER A 59 -11.57 0.38 0.74
N VAL A 60 -10.49 0.86 1.37
CA VAL A 60 -9.79 2.09 0.97
C VAL A 60 -9.21 1.98 -0.44
N LEU A 61 -8.66 0.81 -0.79
CA LEU A 61 -8.11 0.54 -2.12
C LEU A 61 -9.18 0.22 -3.18
N GLY A 62 -10.45 0.08 -2.81
CA GLY A 62 -11.54 -0.28 -3.71
C GLY A 62 -11.45 -1.71 -4.26
N VAL A 63 -10.77 -2.61 -3.55
CA VAL A 63 -10.57 -4.02 -3.95
C VAL A 63 -11.34 -4.95 -3.02
N ARG A 64 -11.58 -6.19 -3.48
CA ARG A 64 -12.40 -7.16 -2.74
C ARG A 64 -11.58 -8.17 -1.95
N THR A 65 -10.30 -8.34 -2.28
CA THR A 65 -9.48 -9.39 -1.71
C THR A 65 -8.14 -8.84 -1.23
N ARG A 66 -7.58 -9.47 -0.18
CA ARG A 66 -6.22 -9.17 0.29
C ARG A 66 -5.16 -9.36 -0.79
N ILE A 67 -5.34 -10.33 -1.68
CA ILE A 67 -4.43 -10.58 -2.81
C ILE A 67 -4.44 -9.39 -3.76
N GLN A 68 -5.63 -8.86 -4.10
CA GLN A 68 -5.75 -7.65 -4.91
C GLN A 68 -5.13 -6.44 -4.22
N ALA A 69 -5.33 -6.29 -2.91
CA ALA A 69 -4.72 -5.19 -2.14
C ALA A 69 -3.18 -5.27 -2.14
N VAL A 70 -2.63 -6.47 -1.96
CA VAL A 70 -1.19 -6.75 -2.09
C VAL A 70 -0.70 -6.45 -3.51
N ALA A 71 -1.46 -6.84 -4.54
CA ALA A 71 -1.09 -6.56 -5.93
C ALA A 71 -1.06 -5.05 -6.22
N CYS A 72 -2.02 -4.28 -5.70
CA CYS A 72 -1.99 -2.82 -5.77
C CYS A 72 -0.72 -2.23 -5.14
N LEU A 73 -0.34 -2.72 -3.96
CA LEU A 73 0.88 -2.30 -3.27
C LEU A 73 2.15 -2.65 -4.08
N ALA A 74 2.21 -3.86 -4.65
CA ALA A 74 3.34 -4.30 -5.47
C ALA A 74 3.49 -3.51 -6.78
N VAL A 75 2.38 -3.21 -7.47
CA VAL A 75 2.39 -2.43 -8.71
C VAL A 75 2.86 -0.99 -8.47
N ALA A 76 2.50 -0.40 -7.32
CA ALA A 76 2.99 0.92 -6.95
C ALA A 76 4.49 0.90 -6.58
N ALA A 77 4.95 -0.11 -5.84
CA ALA A 77 6.36 -0.26 -5.51
C ALA A 77 7.25 -0.39 -6.77
N ARG A 78 6.80 -1.15 -7.78
CA ARG A 78 7.51 -1.27 -9.06
C ARG A 78 7.60 0.02 -9.87
N ARG A 79 6.70 0.99 -9.62
CA ARG A 79 6.76 2.32 -10.25
C ARG A 79 7.63 3.31 -9.47
N ALA A 80 7.89 3.03 -8.19
CA ALA A 80 8.79 3.81 -7.36
C ALA A 80 10.27 3.44 -7.59
N ASP A 81 10.54 2.27 -8.16
CA ASP A 81 11.89 1.73 -8.43
C ASP A 81 12.52 2.24 -9.74
N GLU A 82 11.99 3.29 -10.37
CA GLU A 82 12.67 3.94 -11.50
C GLU A 82 13.64 4.99 -10.94
N PRO A 83 14.97 4.72 -10.91
CA PRO A 83 15.91 5.80 -10.66
C PRO A 83 15.81 6.74 -11.85
N ARG A 84 15.16 7.90 -11.63
CA ARG A 84 15.24 9.06 -12.52
C ARG A 84 16.70 9.47 -12.67
N SER A 85 17.41 8.81 -13.57
CA SER A 85 18.73 9.22 -14.02
C SER A 85 18.94 8.75 -15.46
N PHE A 86 18.10 9.27 -16.35
CA PHE A 86 18.57 9.65 -17.68
C PHE A 86 18.97 11.12 -17.61
N LEU A 87 20.21 11.38 -17.19
CA LEU A 87 20.91 12.62 -17.53
C LEU A 87 21.90 12.30 -18.68
N PRO A 88 22.17 13.27 -19.57
CA PRO A 88 22.47 13.08 -21.00
C PRO A 88 23.74 12.29 -21.32
#